data_AF-A0AAU7TQ23-F1
#
_entry.id   AF-A0AAU7TQ23-F1
#
_cell.length_a   1.000
_cell.length_b   1.000
_cell.length_c   1.000
_cell.angle_alpha   90.00
_cell.angle_beta   90.00
_cell.angle_gamma   90.00
#
_symmetry.space_group_name_H-M   'P 1'
#
loop_
_entity.id
_entity.type
_entity.pdbx_description
1 polymer ?
#
loop_
_entity_poly.entity_id
_entity_poly.type
_entity_poly.pdbx_seq_one_letter_code
_entity_poly.pdbx_strand_id
1 'polypeptide(L)'
;MTEDDVEISPRSWQYRLVAAVVAAVERRAGGADGRRTRWTGELAAETDPEDLGGAFADGSLSVSVAHVLEPLRKARDLDRPLIDDEAWQLRQAMATLAHEAAHLMTPVADRSAPDAYPYDDAATAYDEGLVEHWTHRNLDSVISEVFTEAGLDSAAEAVLAQPGFDAYPAYTPAARHLNEALAERSGLTGDEVTQKLLCVDERQRWNVAVDLVIAEQLALMPEEDRAEVRRQLVAPLRESLSGLGAVEDDDSLESEQQSDEAVKAAQNAIAGLDRQLETLARKYQPRLSPDLQRLQAVTSGQAPATGAVRGAVAVTEHAAARPHDGSRGQQAEPRPGPQAPGLG
;
A
#
# COMPACT_ATOMS: atom_id res chain seq x y z
N MET A 1 3.98 20.88 19.38
CA MET A 1 5.12 21.82 19.37
C MET A 1 5.64 22.04 20.77
N THR A 2 6.90 21.72 21.01
CA THR A 2 7.58 22.00 22.28
C THR A 2 8.33 23.34 22.19
N GLU A 3 8.87 23.86 23.30
CA GLU A 3 9.52 25.17 23.35
C GLU A 3 10.79 25.31 22.46
N ASP A 4 11.23 24.23 21.81
CA ASP A 4 12.47 24.19 21.00
C ASP A 4 12.26 24.14 19.48
N ASP A 5 11.01 24.17 18.99
CA ASP A 5 10.73 24.09 17.55
C ASP A 5 11.12 25.39 16.83
N VAL A 6 12.16 25.34 16.01
CA VAL A 6 12.60 26.50 15.21
C VAL A 6 11.69 26.65 13.99
N GLU A 7 10.69 27.52 14.10
CA GLU A 7 9.76 27.83 13.00
C GLU A 7 10.50 28.38 11.78
N ILE A 8 10.21 27.81 10.60
CA ILE A 8 10.75 28.28 9.33
C ILE A 8 9.89 29.44 8.85
N SER A 9 10.48 30.64 8.81
CA SER A 9 9.75 31.87 8.48
C SER A 9 8.93 31.76 7.18
N PRO A 10 7.64 32.13 7.18
CA PRO A 10 6.80 32.19 5.97
C PRO A 10 7.31 33.11 4.86
N ARG A 11 8.24 34.02 5.18
CA ARG A 11 8.88 34.93 4.22
C ARG A 11 10.16 34.35 3.61
N SER A 12 10.65 33.24 4.12
CA SER A 12 11.86 32.56 3.61
C SER A 12 11.60 31.94 2.24
N TRP A 13 12.68 31.68 1.50
CA TRP A 13 12.57 30.94 0.25
C TRP A 13 12.22 29.47 0.50
N GLN A 14 12.79 28.88 1.56
CA GLN A 14 12.54 27.50 1.98
C GLN A 14 11.05 27.24 2.24
N TYR A 15 10.38 28.14 2.98
CA TYR A 15 8.95 28.03 3.20
C TYR A 15 8.17 28.06 1.88
N ARG A 16 8.50 28.97 0.96
CA ARG A 16 7.82 29.05 -0.35
C ARG A 16 8.02 27.80 -1.20
N LEU A 17 9.20 27.19 -1.13
CA LEU A 17 9.48 25.92 -1.78
C LEU A 17 8.56 24.81 -1.23
N VAL A 18 8.51 24.63 0.09
CA VAL A 18 7.63 23.63 0.73
C VAL A 18 6.16 23.92 0.40
N ALA A 19 5.74 25.19 0.45
CA ALA A 19 4.39 25.59 0.08
C ALA A 19 4.04 25.24 -1.38
N ALA A 20 4.99 25.40 -2.30
CA ALA A 20 4.81 25.03 -3.70
C ALA A 20 4.70 23.50 -3.86
N VAL A 21 5.48 22.71 -3.10
CA VAL A 21 5.33 21.24 -3.07
C VAL A 21 3.96 20.83 -2.55
N VAL A 22 3.51 21.36 -1.41
CA VAL A 22 2.17 21.05 -0.86
C VAL A 22 1.08 21.39 -1.87
N ALA A 23 1.18 22.55 -2.52
CA ALA A 23 0.25 22.91 -3.58
C ALA A 23 0.32 21.94 -4.77
N ALA A 24 1.51 21.47 -5.17
CA ALA A 24 1.67 20.53 -6.29
C ALA A 24 1.06 19.16 -5.97
N VAL A 25 1.23 18.70 -4.73
CA VAL A 25 0.58 17.49 -4.21
C VAL A 25 -0.95 17.66 -4.21
N GLU A 26 -1.45 18.79 -3.72
CA GLU A 26 -2.88 19.11 -3.68
C GLU A 26 -3.55 19.08 -5.06
N ARG A 27 -2.89 19.63 -6.09
CA ARG A 27 -3.41 19.61 -7.47
C ARG A 27 -3.56 18.18 -7.99
N ARG A 28 -2.60 17.31 -7.69
CA ARG A 28 -2.61 15.90 -8.10
C ARG A 28 -3.62 15.08 -7.32
N ALA A 29 -4.00 15.51 -6.12
CA ALA A 29 -5.08 14.92 -5.34
C ALA A 29 -6.50 15.12 -5.95
N GLY A 30 -6.63 15.73 -7.13
CA GLY A 30 -7.90 15.99 -7.81
C GLY A 30 -8.65 17.22 -7.28
N GLY A 31 -7.94 18.18 -6.69
CA GLY A 31 -8.50 19.44 -6.20
C GLY A 31 -8.86 20.40 -7.35
N ALA A 32 -10.00 20.21 -8.01
CA ALA A 32 -10.58 21.24 -8.87
C ALA A 32 -11.43 22.27 -8.09
N ASP A 33 -11.92 21.92 -6.89
CA ASP A 33 -12.97 22.67 -6.17
C ASP A 33 -12.65 23.04 -4.71
N GLY A 34 -11.38 22.99 -4.26
CA GLY A 34 -11.01 23.44 -2.92
C GLY A 34 -9.71 22.83 -2.37
N ARG A 35 -9.28 23.31 -1.19
CA ARG A 35 -8.14 22.73 -0.47
C ARG A 35 -8.44 21.29 -0.06
N ARG A 36 -7.63 20.34 -0.51
CA ARG A 36 -7.68 18.92 -0.14
C ARG A 36 -6.58 18.53 0.84
N THR A 37 -5.54 19.35 0.99
CA THR A 37 -4.55 19.12 2.04
C THR A 37 -5.02 19.76 3.35
N ARG A 38 -4.73 19.11 4.48
CA ARG A 38 -4.95 19.68 5.82
C ARG A 38 -3.80 20.55 6.30
N TRP A 39 -2.88 20.95 5.41
CA TRP A 39 -1.73 21.75 5.78
C TRP A 39 -2.17 23.11 6.34
N THR A 40 -1.74 23.40 7.57
CA THR A 40 -2.09 24.65 8.27
C THR A 40 -1.26 25.84 7.81
N GLY A 41 -0.17 25.58 7.07
CA GLY A 41 0.87 26.57 6.79
C GLY A 41 1.93 26.66 7.90
N GLU A 42 1.85 25.82 8.94
CA GLU A 42 2.90 25.74 9.94
C GLU A 42 4.02 24.81 9.44
N LEU A 43 5.25 25.30 9.52
CA LEU A 43 6.46 24.60 9.07
C LEU A 43 7.58 24.84 10.08
N ALA A 44 8.09 23.76 10.67
CA ALA A 44 9.21 23.78 11.61
C ALA A 44 10.45 23.11 11.00
N ALA A 45 11.62 23.45 11.54
CA ALA A 45 12.82 22.64 11.31
C ALA A 45 12.68 21.30 12.06
N GLU A 46 13.02 20.20 11.40
CA GLU A 46 13.17 18.91 12.08
C GLU A 46 14.37 18.98 13.04
N THR A 47 14.14 18.50 14.27
CA THR A 47 15.09 18.56 15.38
C THR A 47 15.78 17.23 15.64
N ASP A 48 15.15 16.10 15.26
CA ASP A 48 15.80 14.80 15.29
C ASP A 48 16.76 14.68 14.09
N PRO A 49 18.07 14.46 14.31
CA PRO A 49 19.01 14.29 13.22
C PRO A 49 18.79 13.01 12.38
N GLU A 50 18.04 12.03 12.89
CA GLU A 50 17.71 10.80 12.18
C GLU A 50 16.48 10.97 11.27
N ASP A 51 15.67 12.00 11.50
CA ASP A 51 14.47 12.30 10.71
C ASP A 51 14.72 13.34 9.60
N LEU A 52 14.16 13.07 8.42
CA LEU A 52 14.24 13.98 7.26
C LEU A 52 13.06 14.94 7.18
N GLY A 53 11.93 14.58 7.77
CA GLY A 53 10.71 15.37 7.83
C GLY A 53 9.57 14.59 8.48
N GLY A 54 8.46 15.27 8.72
CA GLY A 54 7.28 14.67 9.31
C GLY A 54 6.02 15.47 9.03
N ALA A 55 4.90 14.77 8.92
CA ALA A 55 3.56 15.33 8.81
C ALA A 55 2.73 15.03 10.07
N PHE A 56 2.41 16.06 10.84
CA PHE A 56 1.75 15.89 12.14
C PHE A 56 0.24 15.93 12.05
N ALA A 57 -0.46 15.27 12.98
CA ALA A 57 -1.93 15.18 13.00
C ALA A 57 -2.65 16.55 13.04
N ASP A 58 -2.02 17.60 13.56
CA ASP A 58 -2.56 18.97 13.57
C ASP A 58 -2.47 19.67 12.20
N GLY A 59 -1.78 19.07 11.23
CA GLY A 59 -1.60 19.58 9.89
C GLY A 59 -0.35 20.43 9.71
N SER A 60 0.53 20.50 10.70
CA SER A 60 1.87 21.08 10.55
C SER A 60 2.84 20.12 9.84
N LEU A 61 3.94 20.67 9.32
CA LEU A 61 5.07 19.90 8.77
C LEU A 61 6.36 20.24 9.52
N SER A 62 7.25 19.25 9.68
CA SER A 62 8.66 19.45 9.97
C SER A 62 9.51 18.97 8.80
N VAL A 63 10.67 19.61 8.59
CA VAL A 63 11.62 19.23 7.54
C VAL A 63 13.05 19.46 8.00
N SER A 64 13.95 18.52 7.73
CA SER A 64 15.38 18.65 8.02
C SER A 64 15.99 19.79 7.21
N VAL A 65 16.46 20.82 7.91
CA VAL A 65 17.16 21.94 7.27
C VAL A 65 18.46 21.45 6.62
N ALA A 66 19.21 20.60 7.32
CA ALA A 66 20.54 20.17 6.88
C ALA A 66 20.48 19.23 5.67
N HIS A 67 19.52 18.30 5.65
CA HIS A 67 19.47 17.22 4.66
C HIS A 67 18.48 17.47 3.53
N VAL A 68 17.47 18.34 3.72
CA VAL A 68 16.46 18.61 2.68
C VAL A 68 16.56 20.05 2.17
N LEU A 69 16.43 21.05 3.04
CA LEU A 69 16.27 22.44 2.58
C LEU A 69 17.58 23.10 2.15
N GLU A 70 18.69 22.82 2.84
CA GLU A 70 19.98 23.42 2.55
C GLU A 70 20.59 22.93 1.22
N PRO A 71 20.53 21.64 0.84
CA PRO A 71 20.91 21.19 -0.50
C PRO A 71 20.13 21.89 -1.61
N LEU A 72 18.81 22.00 -1.48
CA LEU A 72 17.95 22.69 -2.44
C LEU A 72 18.32 24.19 -2.54
N ARG A 73 18.59 24.85 -1.40
CA ARG A 73 19.03 26.25 -1.37
C ARG A 73 20.39 26.43 -2.06
N LYS A 74 21.36 25.54 -1.80
CA LYS A 74 22.70 25.60 -2.42
C LYS A 74 22.61 25.42 -3.93
N ALA A 75 21.80 24.49 -4.41
CA ALA A 75 21.62 24.24 -5.84
C ALA A 75 21.01 25.46 -6.58
N ARG A 76 20.08 26.18 -5.95
CA ARG A 76 19.52 27.43 -6.51
C ARG A 76 20.60 28.48 -6.73
N ASP A 77 21.52 28.60 -5.78
CA ASP A 77 22.58 29.62 -5.80
C ASP A 77 23.82 29.15 -6.58
N LEU A 78 23.79 27.95 -7.17
CA LEU A 78 24.93 27.33 -7.83
C LEU A 78 25.09 27.85 -9.27
N ASP A 79 26.31 28.26 -9.63
CA ASP A 79 26.67 28.78 -10.95
C ASP A 79 27.30 27.72 -11.88
N ARG A 80 27.25 26.46 -11.47
CA ARG A 80 27.72 25.30 -12.23
C ARG A 80 26.64 24.21 -12.31
N PRO A 81 26.75 23.28 -13.27
CA PRO A 81 25.95 22.06 -13.24
C PRO A 81 26.13 21.27 -11.94
N LEU A 82 25.08 20.57 -11.52
CA LEU A 82 25.14 19.59 -10.44
C LEU A 82 26.03 18.42 -10.85
N ILE A 83 26.76 17.87 -9.90
CA ILE A 83 27.34 16.53 -10.04
C ILE A 83 26.29 15.47 -9.68
N ASP A 84 26.51 14.22 -10.06
CA ASP A 84 25.55 13.12 -9.88
C ASP A 84 25.07 12.99 -8.43
N ASP A 85 25.99 12.99 -7.45
CA ASP A 85 25.65 12.91 -6.02
C ASP A 85 24.77 14.06 -5.54
N GLU A 86 25.00 15.29 -6.04
CA GLU A 86 24.19 16.45 -5.68
C GLU A 86 22.79 16.36 -6.30
N ALA A 87 22.71 15.93 -7.56
CA ALA A 87 21.44 15.70 -8.23
C ALA A 87 20.62 14.61 -7.52
N TRP A 88 21.28 13.53 -7.09
CA TRP A 88 20.65 12.45 -6.34
C TRP A 88 20.12 12.94 -4.99
N GLN A 89 20.93 13.68 -4.22
CA GLN A 89 20.49 14.29 -2.95
C GLN A 89 19.30 15.23 -3.14
N LEU A 90 19.28 16.02 -4.21
CA LEU A 90 18.14 16.89 -4.51
C LEU A 90 16.88 16.11 -4.86
N ARG A 91 17.00 14.98 -5.57
CA ARG A 91 15.86 14.09 -5.85
C ARG A 91 15.30 13.53 -4.55
N GLN A 92 16.16 13.06 -3.66
CA GLN A 92 15.75 12.55 -2.34
C GLN A 92 15.09 13.63 -1.49
N ALA A 93 15.65 14.84 -1.45
CA ALA A 93 15.06 15.97 -0.74
C ALA A 93 13.64 16.28 -1.26
N MET A 94 13.44 16.26 -2.58
CA MET A 94 12.11 16.45 -3.18
C MET A 94 11.16 15.28 -2.92
N ALA A 95 11.67 14.04 -2.87
CA ALA A 95 10.89 12.88 -2.49
C ALA A 95 10.38 13.02 -1.06
N THR A 96 11.23 13.37 -0.09
CA THR A 96 10.83 13.64 1.30
C THR A 96 9.75 14.73 1.37
N LEU A 97 9.95 15.89 0.71
CA LEU A 97 8.95 16.96 0.74
C LEU A 97 7.60 16.53 0.17
N ALA A 98 7.60 15.74 -0.92
CA ALA A 98 6.39 15.24 -1.54
C ALA A 98 5.71 14.16 -0.70
N HIS A 99 6.49 13.29 -0.07
CA HIS A 99 6.04 12.25 0.85
C HIS A 99 5.30 12.86 2.05
N GLU A 100 5.94 13.79 2.78
CA GLU A 100 5.31 14.44 3.93
C GLU A 100 4.07 15.25 3.53
N ALA A 101 4.11 15.93 2.39
CA ALA A 101 2.95 16.66 1.88
C ALA A 101 1.78 15.72 1.51
N ALA A 102 2.06 14.49 1.05
CA ALA A 102 1.04 13.50 0.71
C ALA A 102 0.36 12.90 1.94
N HIS A 103 1.06 12.76 3.08
CA HIS A 103 0.46 12.46 4.39
C HIS A 103 -0.59 13.49 4.82
N LEU A 104 -0.54 14.73 4.30
CA LEU A 104 -1.55 15.75 4.58
C LEU A 104 -2.78 15.69 3.67
N MET A 105 -2.86 14.73 2.75
CA MET A 105 -4.06 14.50 1.93
C MET A 105 -5.19 13.79 2.70
N THR A 106 -4.87 13.08 3.79
CA THR A 106 -5.88 12.48 4.66
C THR A 106 -6.53 13.53 5.57
N PRO A 107 -7.85 13.50 5.80
CA PRO A 107 -8.50 14.33 6.82
C PRO A 107 -8.01 13.96 8.24
N VAL A 108 -8.28 14.84 9.21
CA VAL A 108 -7.98 14.55 10.63
C VAL A 108 -8.77 13.32 11.09
N ALA A 109 -8.07 12.36 11.70
CA ALA A 109 -8.64 11.10 12.14
C ALA A 109 -9.74 11.26 13.21
N ASP A 110 -10.93 10.72 12.95
CA ASP A 110 -12.01 10.63 13.93
C ASP A 110 -11.97 9.30 14.68
N ARG A 111 -11.38 9.33 15.88
CA ARG A 111 -11.29 8.15 16.77
C ARG A 111 -12.65 7.66 17.28
N SER A 112 -13.69 8.48 17.16
CA SER A 112 -15.04 8.15 17.60
C SER A 112 -15.91 7.56 16.47
N ALA A 113 -15.41 7.56 15.24
CA ALA A 113 -16.13 7.02 14.11
C ALA A 113 -16.45 5.52 14.32
N PRO A 114 -17.67 5.07 13.97
CA PRO A 114 -18.03 3.66 14.03
C PRO A 114 -17.04 2.78 13.25
N ASP A 115 -16.73 1.61 13.80
CA ASP A 115 -15.82 0.62 13.20
C ASP A 115 -14.42 1.18 12.84
N ALA A 116 -14.00 2.29 13.48
CA ALA A 116 -12.65 2.83 13.32
C ALA A 116 -11.60 1.82 13.80
N TYR A 117 -10.56 1.61 12.99
CA TYR A 117 -9.46 0.75 13.37
C TYR A 117 -8.38 1.52 14.15
N PRO A 118 -7.63 0.85 15.04
CA PRO A 118 -6.44 1.44 15.62
C PRO A 118 -5.36 1.62 14.54
N TYR A 119 -4.57 2.67 14.72
CA TYR A 119 -3.34 2.89 13.98
C TYR A 119 -2.25 2.05 14.66
N ASP A 120 -1.98 0.88 14.09
CA ASP A 120 -1.01 -0.13 14.52
C ASP A 120 -0.05 -0.46 13.36
N ASP A 121 0.88 -1.39 13.55
CA ASP A 121 1.94 -1.71 12.57
C ASP A 121 1.40 -2.03 11.17
N ALA A 122 0.24 -2.71 11.08
CA ALA A 122 -0.40 -2.97 9.79
C ALA A 122 -0.91 -1.67 9.14
N ALA A 123 -1.48 -0.76 9.94
CA ALA A 123 -1.90 0.56 9.46
C ALA A 123 -0.71 1.40 9.01
N THR A 124 0.38 1.44 9.80
CA THR A 124 1.63 2.13 9.44
C THR A 124 2.18 1.60 8.12
N ALA A 125 2.40 0.28 8.01
CA ALA A 125 2.94 -0.33 6.79
C ALA A 125 2.07 -0.04 5.56
N TYR A 126 0.74 -0.04 5.72
CA TYR A 126 -0.13 0.27 4.59
C TYR A 126 -0.17 1.76 4.24
N ASP A 127 -0.13 2.65 5.24
CA ASP A 127 -0.13 4.10 5.06
C ASP A 127 1.15 4.59 4.41
N GLU A 128 2.30 4.23 4.98
CA GLU A 128 3.62 4.61 4.45
C GLU A 128 3.84 4.04 3.05
N GLY A 129 3.53 2.75 2.84
CA GLY A 129 3.65 2.15 1.51
C GLY A 129 2.72 2.80 0.47
N LEU A 130 1.55 3.31 0.89
CA LEU A 130 0.60 4.00 0.02
C LEU A 130 1.12 5.39 -0.36
N VAL A 131 1.62 6.14 0.62
CA VAL A 131 2.18 7.49 0.44
C VAL A 131 3.47 7.43 -0.39
N GLU A 132 4.35 6.49 -0.11
CA GLU A 132 5.60 6.30 -0.83
C GLU A 132 5.33 5.88 -2.29
N HIS A 133 4.42 4.93 -2.50
CA HIS A 133 4.01 4.54 -3.86
C HIS A 133 3.47 5.74 -4.66
N TRP A 134 2.62 6.55 -4.05
CA TRP A 134 2.09 7.76 -4.69
C TRP A 134 3.18 8.78 -4.97
N THR A 135 4.11 8.96 -4.04
CA THR A 135 5.24 9.88 -4.15
C THR A 135 6.07 9.54 -5.37
N HIS A 136 6.54 8.30 -5.49
CA HIS A 136 7.36 7.87 -6.64
C HIS A 136 6.66 8.04 -7.98
N ARG A 137 5.36 7.75 -8.03
CA ARG A 137 4.57 7.89 -9.25
C ARG A 137 4.44 9.36 -9.70
N ASN A 138 4.43 10.30 -8.75
CA ASN A 138 4.15 11.71 -9.01
C ASN A 138 5.38 12.62 -8.93
N LEU A 139 6.51 12.11 -8.43
CA LEU A 139 7.69 12.89 -8.07
C LEU A 139 8.23 13.71 -9.23
N ASP A 140 8.41 13.11 -10.41
CA ASP A 140 8.94 13.81 -11.58
C ASP A 140 8.06 15.00 -11.99
N SER A 141 6.74 14.82 -11.87
CA SER A 141 5.78 15.88 -12.16
C SER A 141 5.84 16.98 -11.10
N VAL A 142 5.98 16.62 -9.82
CA VAL A 142 6.13 17.59 -8.72
C VAL A 142 7.42 18.39 -8.88
N ILE A 143 8.55 17.73 -9.17
CA ILE A 143 9.85 18.36 -9.43
C ILE A 143 9.74 19.34 -10.60
N SER A 144 9.19 18.89 -11.73
CA SER A 144 9.10 19.71 -12.94
C SER A 144 8.30 21.00 -12.72
N GLU A 145 7.25 20.94 -11.92
CA GLU A 145 6.40 22.08 -11.59
C GLU A 145 7.05 23.02 -10.56
N VAL A 146 7.55 22.45 -9.46
CA VAL A 146 8.08 23.22 -8.33
C VAL A 146 9.43 23.86 -8.66
N PHE A 147 10.29 23.19 -9.43
CA PHE A 147 11.62 23.73 -9.74
C PHE A 147 11.55 25.04 -10.49
N THR A 148 10.61 25.19 -11.43
CA THR A 148 10.41 26.45 -12.13
C THR A 148 9.93 27.57 -11.21
N GLU A 149 9.01 27.28 -10.28
CA GLU A 149 8.55 28.29 -9.31
C GLU A 149 9.64 28.65 -8.27
N ALA A 150 10.52 27.71 -7.95
CA ALA A 150 11.57 27.86 -6.96
C ALA A 150 12.88 28.48 -7.50
N GLY A 151 13.02 28.62 -8.82
CA GLY A 151 14.25 29.08 -9.48
C GLY A 151 15.35 28.01 -9.52
N LEU A 152 14.95 26.75 -9.68
CA LEU A 152 15.81 25.56 -9.79
C LEU A 152 15.81 24.97 -11.21
N ASP A 153 15.42 25.74 -12.22
CA ASP A 153 15.29 25.27 -13.62
C ASP A 153 16.59 24.63 -14.14
N SER A 154 17.75 25.17 -13.78
CA SER A 154 19.07 24.65 -14.20
C SER A 154 19.40 23.28 -13.59
N ALA A 155 18.73 22.89 -12.49
CA ALA A 155 18.92 21.62 -11.81
C ALA A 155 17.95 20.53 -12.30
N ALA A 156 16.84 20.91 -12.94
CA ALA A 156 15.72 20.00 -13.20
C ALA A 156 16.12 18.76 -14.01
N GLU A 157 16.84 18.94 -15.12
CA GLU A 157 17.26 17.82 -15.98
C GLU A 157 18.15 16.82 -15.22
N ALA A 158 19.15 17.31 -14.48
CA ALA A 158 20.08 16.46 -13.74
C ALA A 158 19.36 15.67 -12.63
N VAL A 159 18.41 16.30 -11.93
CA VAL A 159 17.63 15.67 -10.84
C VAL A 159 16.62 14.65 -11.39
N LEU A 160 15.95 14.95 -12.50
CA LEU A 160 15.00 14.04 -13.15
C LEU A 160 15.70 12.82 -13.78
N ALA A 161 16.98 12.94 -14.11
CA ALA A 161 17.77 11.81 -14.62
C ALA A 161 18.18 10.81 -13.52
N GLN A 162 18.04 11.14 -12.24
CA GLN A 162 18.44 10.27 -11.14
C GLN A 162 17.43 9.15 -10.91
N PRO A 163 17.90 7.96 -10.50
CA PRO A 163 16.99 6.88 -10.12
C PRO A 163 16.16 7.27 -8.90
N GLY A 164 14.95 6.72 -8.79
CA GLY A 164 14.20 6.74 -7.53
C GLY A 164 14.85 5.83 -6.49
N PHE A 165 14.56 6.12 -5.23
CA PHE A 165 14.95 5.30 -4.08
C PHE A 165 13.70 5.10 -3.22
N ASP A 166 13.34 3.84 -2.99
CA ASP A 166 12.20 3.45 -2.16
C ASP A 166 12.65 3.48 -0.70
N ALA A 167 12.14 4.44 0.08
CA ALA A 167 12.49 4.57 1.49
C ALA A 167 11.85 3.49 2.35
N TYR A 168 10.83 2.78 1.84
CA TYR A 168 10.08 1.77 2.57
C TYR A 168 9.93 0.47 1.75
N PRO A 169 11.04 -0.23 1.44
CA PRO A 169 11.03 -1.43 0.61
C PRO A 169 10.16 -2.58 1.17
N ALA A 170 9.89 -2.66 2.48
CA ALA A 170 8.97 -3.65 3.03
C ALA A 170 7.50 -3.21 2.95
N TYR A 171 7.21 -1.93 2.69
CA TYR A 171 5.85 -1.38 2.70
C TYR A 171 5.32 -1.09 1.29
N THR A 172 6.11 -0.39 0.47
CA THR A 172 5.71 0.09 -0.86
C THR A 172 5.23 -1.04 -1.78
N PRO A 173 5.94 -2.19 -1.91
CA PRO A 173 5.47 -3.29 -2.75
C PRO A 173 4.18 -3.91 -2.21
N ALA A 174 4.03 -4.01 -0.89
CA ALA A 174 2.83 -4.59 -0.29
C ALA A 174 1.59 -3.73 -0.57
N ALA A 175 1.69 -2.41 -0.34
CA ALA A 175 0.62 -1.46 -0.62
C ALA A 175 0.25 -1.44 -2.11
N ARG A 176 1.25 -1.42 -3.01
CA ARG A 176 1.05 -1.45 -4.46
C ARG A 176 0.27 -2.69 -4.90
N HIS A 177 0.72 -3.88 -4.49
CA HIS A 177 0.06 -5.14 -4.86
C HIS A 177 -1.36 -5.25 -4.29
N LEU A 178 -1.57 -4.80 -3.05
CA LEU A 178 -2.92 -4.76 -2.47
C LEU A 178 -3.83 -3.81 -3.26
N ASN A 179 -3.36 -2.61 -3.62
CA ASN A 179 -4.14 -1.66 -4.40
C ASN A 179 -4.47 -2.16 -5.80
N GLU A 180 -3.53 -2.83 -6.48
CA GLU A 180 -3.77 -3.49 -7.77
C GLU A 180 -4.89 -4.55 -7.66
N ALA A 181 -4.87 -5.36 -6.60
CA ALA A 181 -5.88 -6.37 -6.36
C ALA A 181 -7.26 -5.76 -6.02
N LEU A 182 -7.30 -4.67 -5.25
CA LEU A 182 -8.53 -3.92 -4.97
C LEU A 182 -9.09 -3.27 -6.24
N ALA A 183 -8.23 -2.72 -7.09
CA ALA A 183 -8.59 -2.12 -8.38
C ALA A 183 -9.26 -3.15 -9.29
N GLU A 184 -8.62 -4.31 -9.48
CA GLU A 184 -9.17 -5.43 -10.26
C GLU A 184 -10.58 -5.84 -9.78
N ARG A 185 -10.78 -5.94 -8.46
CA ARG A 185 -12.04 -6.42 -7.86
C ARG A 185 -13.16 -5.39 -7.82
N SER A 186 -12.81 -4.10 -7.86
CA SER A 186 -13.76 -2.98 -7.80
C SER A 186 -14.04 -2.36 -9.17
N GLY A 187 -13.32 -2.76 -10.22
CA GLY A 187 -13.43 -2.18 -11.55
C GLY A 187 -12.82 -0.77 -11.68
N LEU A 188 -12.10 -0.31 -10.66
CA LEU A 188 -11.35 0.95 -10.67
C LEU A 188 -9.95 0.74 -11.23
N THR A 189 -9.29 1.84 -11.59
CA THR A 189 -7.84 1.83 -11.85
C THR A 189 -7.05 1.85 -10.54
N GLY A 190 -5.79 1.37 -10.58
CA GLY A 190 -4.89 1.45 -9.42
C GLY A 190 -4.69 2.88 -8.91
N ASP A 191 -4.72 3.86 -9.82
CA ASP A 191 -4.61 5.28 -9.49
C ASP A 191 -5.85 5.77 -8.73
N GLU A 192 -7.04 5.42 -9.19
CA GLU A 192 -8.29 5.78 -8.51
C GLU A 192 -8.38 5.16 -7.13
N VAL A 193 -7.96 3.90 -6.97
CA VAL A 193 -7.89 3.23 -5.65
C VAL A 193 -6.90 3.96 -4.73
N THR A 194 -5.67 4.18 -5.20
CA THR A 194 -4.62 4.85 -4.42
C THR A 194 -5.08 6.24 -3.98
N GLN A 195 -5.60 7.04 -4.93
CA GLN A 195 -6.09 8.38 -4.67
C GLN A 195 -7.24 8.40 -3.66
N LYS A 196 -8.18 7.47 -3.78
CA LYS A 196 -9.32 7.37 -2.87
C LYS A 196 -8.89 6.99 -1.45
N LEU A 197 -7.91 6.10 -1.30
CA LEU A 197 -7.44 5.63 0.00
C LEU A 197 -6.53 6.65 0.70
N LEU A 198 -5.75 7.43 -0.05
CA LEU A 198 -4.95 8.53 0.51
C LEU A 198 -5.82 9.67 1.08
N CYS A 199 -6.96 9.94 0.44
CA CYS A 199 -7.86 11.03 0.85
C CYS A 199 -8.90 10.63 1.91
N VAL A 200 -8.81 9.41 2.45
CA VAL A 200 -9.72 8.90 3.49
C VAL A 200 -9.02 8.99 4.83
N ASP A 201 -9.82 9.22 5.87
CA ASP A 201 -9.40 9.11 7.28
C ASP A 201 -8.63 7.81 7.49
N GLU A 202 -7.39 7.90 7.97
CA GLU A 202 -6.50 6.77 8.22
C GLU A 202 -7.18 5.61 8.97
N ARG A 203 -8.10 5.90 9.90
CA ARG A 203 -8.80 4.91 10.73
C ARG A 203 -9.95 4.22 10.01
N GLN A 204 -10.43 4.83 8.93
CA GLN A 204 -11.47 4.28 8.06
C GLN A 204 -10.91 3.70 6.77
N ARG A 205 -9.61 3.84 6.50
CA ARG A 205 -8.98 3.40 5.25
C ARG A 205 -9.23 1.92 4.95
N TRP A 206 -9.13 1.05 5.96
CA TRP A 206 -9.44 -0.37 5.83
C TRP A 206 -10.91 -0.62 5.46
N ASN A 207 -11.84 0.08 6.10
CA ASN A 207 -13.27 -0.01 5.78
C ASN A 207 -13.53 0.43 4.34
N VAL A 208 -12.92 1.53 3.91
CA VAL A 208 -13.08 2.02 2.53
C VAL A 208 -12.46 1.06 1.52
N ALA A 209 -11.29 0.49 1.81
CA ALA A 209 -10.63 -0.48 0.94
C ALA A 209 -11.53 -1.69 0.68
N VAL A 210 -12.13 -2.29 1.72
CA VAL A 210 -13.02 -3.44 1.53
C VAL A 210 -14.38 -3.04 0.97
N ASP A 211 -14.88 -1.83 1.25
CA ASP A 211 -16.12 -1.32 0.68
C ASP A 211 -16.08 -1.20 -0.84
N LEU A 212 -14.90 -0.92 -1.42
CA LEU A 212 -14.70 -0.93 -2.87
C LEU A 212 -15.04 -2.29 -3.47
N VAL A 213 -14.68 -3.37 -2.79
CA VAL A 213 -14.92 -4.74 -3.26
C VAL A 213 -16.32 -5.22 -2.89
N ILE A 214 -16.84 -4.86 -1.71
CA ILE A 214 -18.22 -5.18 -1.30
C ILE A 214 -19.22 -4.64 -2.32
N ALA A 215 -19.05 -3.39 -2.76
CA ALA A 215 -19.96 -2.74 -3.69
C ALA A 215 -20.14 -3.52 -5.00
N GLU A 216 -19.05 -4.09 -5.52
CA GLU A 216 -19.04 -4.82 -6.78
C GLU A 216 -19.40 -6.30 -6.59
N GLN A 217 -18.81 -6.97 -5.60
CA GLN A 217 -18.86 -8.43 -5.46
C GLN A 217 -20.04 -8.92 -4.62
N LEU A 218 -20.60 -8.07 -3.75
CA LEU A 218 -21.63 -8.43 -2.77
C LEU A 218 -22.87 -7.53 -2.89
N ALA A 219 -23.26 -7.13 -4.11
CA ALA A 219 -24.38 -6.21 -4.38
C ALA A 219 -25.75 -6.63 -3.79
N LEU A 220 -25.93 -7.91 -3.43
CA LEU A 220 -27.17 -8.44 -2.84
C LEU A 220 -27.11 -8.57 -1.30
N MET A 221 -25.99 -8.20 -0.69
CA MET A 221 -25.83 -8.19 0.76
C MET A 221 -26.72 -7.10 1.39
N PRO A 222 -27.53 -7.41 2.42
CA PRO A 222 -28.28 -6.41 3.18
C PRO A 222 -27.35 -5.42 3.89
N GLU A 223 -27.75 -4.16 4.00
CA GLU A 223 -26.93 -3.13 4.64
C GLU A 223 -26.69 -3.41 6.13
N GLU A 224 -27.64 -4.07 6.81
CA GLU A 224 -27.46 -4.49 8.22
C GLU A 224 -26.26 -5.44 8.45
N ASP A 225 -25.83 -6.16 7.41
CA ASP A 225 -24.71 -7.09 7.48
C ASP A 225 -23.36 -6.42 7.15
N ARG A 226 -23.36 -5.20 6.61
CA ARG A 226 -22.16 -4.56 6.06
C ARG A 226 -21.04 -4.41 7.10
N ALA A 227 -21.35 -3.97 8.31
CA ALA A 227 -20.33 -3.78 9.37
C ALA A 227 -19.63 -5.10 9.74
N GLU A 228 -20.38 -6.20 9.80
CA GLU A 228 -19.82 -7.51 10.09
C GLU A 228 -18.98 -8.04 8.91
N VAL A 229 -19.45 -7.85 7.69
CA VAL A 229 -18.71 -8.22 6.48
C VAL A 229 -17.40 -7.43 6.36
N ARG A 230 -17.41 -6.13 6.65
CA ARG A 230 -16.18 -5.32 6.71
C ARG A 230 -15.16 -5.93 7.65
N ARG A 231 -15.56 -6.28 8.88
CA ARG A 231 -14.64 -6.91 9.86
C ARG A 231 -14.05 -8.22 9.33
N GLN A 232 -14.86 -9.07 8.70
CA GLN A 232 -14.39 -10.34 8.12
C GLN A 232 -13.41 -10.14 6.96
N LEU A 233 -13.61 -9.11 6.12
CA LEU A 233 -12.76 -8.81 4.98
C LEU A 233 -11.48 -8.07 5.38
N VAL A 234 -11.53 -7.19 6.39
CA VAL A 234 -10.36 -6.43 6.87
C VAL A 234 -9.39 -7.32 7.65
N ALA A 235 -9.90 -8.28 8.43
CA ALA A 235 -9.07 -9.15 9.26
C ALA A 235 -7.87 -9.79 8.53
N PRO A 236 -8.04 -10.51 7.39
CA PRO A 236 -6.91 -11.11 6.69
C PRO A 236 -5.92 -10.09 6.11
N LEU A 237 -6.38 -8.88 5.76
CA LEU A 237 -5.51 -7.81 5.26
C LEU A 237 -4.57 -7.34 6.37
N ARG A 238 -5.12 -6.98 7.53
CA ARG A 238 -4.34 -6.48 8.66
C ARG A 238 -3.40 -7.54 9.22
N GLU A 239 -3.89 -8.77 9.37
CA GLU A 239 -3.07 -9.89 9.87
C GLU A 239 -1.82 -10.07 9.01
N SER A 240 -1.98 -10.09 7.69
CA SER A 240 -0.87 -10.33 6.77
C SER A 240 0.16 -9.19 6.72
N LEU A 241 -0.25 -7.94 6.97
CA LEU A 241 0.63 -6.77 6.92
C LEU A 241 1.25 -6.42 8.28
N SER A 242 0.72 -6.96 9.38
CA SER A 242 1.16 -6.62 10.75
C SER A 242 2.64 -6.91 11.03
N GLY A 243 3.26 -7.84 10.31
CA GLY A 243 4.67 -8.21 10.50
C GLY A 243 5.65 -7.34 9.71
N LEU A 244 5.18 -6.47 8.81
CA LEU A 244 6.06 -5.73 7.91
C LEU A 244 6.91 -4.69 8.63
N GLY A 245 6.44 -4.12 9.75
CA GLY A 245 7.25 -3.22 10.57
C GLY A 245 8.58 -3.84 10.97
N ALA A 246 8.54 -5.07 11.46
CA ALA A 246 9.75 -5.80 11.84
C ALA A 246 10.64 -6.19 10.65
N VAL A 247 10.11 -6.26 9.42
CA VAL A 247 10.90 -6.51 8.22
C VAL A 247 11.60 -5.24 7.76
N GLU A 248 10.91 -4.10 7.84
CA GLU A 248 11.45 -2.79 7.52
C GLU A 248 12.61 -2.42 8.47
N ASP A 249 12.45 -2.67 9.77
CA ASP A 249 13.44 -2.36 10.80
C ASP A 249 14.61 -3.37 10.87
N ASP A 250 14.62 -4.42 10.03
CA ASP A 250 15.67 -5.46 10.07
C ASP A 250 16.88 -5.07 9.23
N ASP A 251 17.87 -4.44 9.87
CA ASP A 251 19.17 -4.05 9.29
C ASP A 251 19.97 -5.23 8.67
N SER A 252 19.57 -6.48 8.92
CA SER A 252 20.21 -7.65 8.31
C SER A 252 19.62 -8.03 6.94
N LEU A 253 18.51 -7.41 6.55
CA LEU A 253 17.88 -7.60 5.25
C LEU A 253 18.25 -6.48 4.28
N GLU A 254 18.65 -6.86 3.07
CA GLU A 254 18.78 -5.91 1.97
C GLU A 254 17.40 -5.51 1.44
N SER A 255 17.28 -4.35 0.79
CA SER A 255 16.00 -3.85 0.26
C SER A 255 15.28 -4.80 -0.68
N GLU A 256 16.01 -5.63 -1.45
CA GLU A 256 15.42 -6.67 -2.30
C GLU A 256 14.73 -7.76 -1.46
N GLN A 257 15.31 -8.14 -0.32
CA GLN A 257 14.74 -9.15 0.57
C GLN A 257 13.52 -8.61 1.32
N GLN A 258 13.58 -7.35 1.76
CA GLN A 258 12.44 -6.65 2.36
C GLN A 258 11.25 -6.59 1.38
N SER A 259 11.54 -6.26 0.11
CA SER A 259 10.54 -6.26 -0.97
C SER A 259 9.94 -7.63 -1.25
N ASP A 260 10.76 -8.70 -1.25
CA ASP A 260 10.25 -10.07 -1.41
C ASP A 260 9.29 -10.48 -0.27
N GLU A 261 9.57 -10.10 0.98
CA GLU A 261 8.68 -10.34 2.11
C GLU A 261 7.40 -9.50 2.02
N ALA A 262 7.51 -8.24 1.58
CA ALA A 262 6.36 -7.37 1.31
C ALA A 262 5.39 -7.97 0.28
N VAL A 263 5.94 -8.51 -0.81
CA VAL A 263 5.15 -9.16 -1.87
C VAL A 263 4.45 -10.41 -1.33
N LYS A 264 5.13 -11.24 -0.51
CA LYS A 264 4.51 -12.42 0.12
C LYS A 264 3.37 -12.01 1.07
N ALA A 265 3.59 -10.98 1.89
CA ALA A 265 2.56 -10.45 2.79
C ALA A 265 1.32 -10.00 2.03
N ALA A 266 1.49 -9.23 0.94
CA ALA A 266 0.38 -8.81 0.10
C ALA A 266 -0.34 -10.00 -0.57
N GLN A 267 0.39 -10.99 -1.09
CA GLN A 267 -0.22 -12.19 -1.67
C GLN A 267 -1.05 -12.98 -0.65
N ASN A 268 -0.56 -13.09 0.60
CA ASN A 268 -1.31 -13.71 1.69
C ASN A 268 -2.57 -12.92 2.04
N ALA A 269 -2.46 -11.59 2.10
CA ALA A 269 -3.59 -10.68 2.31
C ALA A 269 -4.69 -10.88 1.25
N ILE A 270 -4.29 -10.86 -0.02
CA ILE A 270 -5.19 -11.03 -1.17
C ILE A 270 -5.84 -12.42 -1.15
N ALA A 271 -5.08 -13.48 -0.93
CA ALA A 271 -5.63 -14.83 -0.83
C ALA A 271 -6.61 -14.98 0.37
N GLY A 272 -6.31 -14.31 1.48
CA GLY A 272 -7.22 -14.24 2.63
C GLY A 272 -8.52 -13.52 2.31
N LEU A 273 -8.43 -12.35 1.66
CA LEU A 273 -9.57 -11.58 1.19
C LEU A 273 -10.46 -12.40 0.25
N ASP A 274 -9.86 -13.06 -0.76
CA ASP A 274 -10.59 -13.85 -1.76
C ASP A 274 -11.36 -15.01 -1.12
N ARG A 275 -10.74 -15.75 -0.19
CA ARG A 275 -11.42 -16.83 0.54
C ARG A 275 -12.64 -16.33 1.33
N GLN A 276 -12.55 -15.14 1.93
CA GLN A 276 -13.66 -14.55 2.66
C GLN A 276 -14.75 -14.06 1.70
N LEU A 277 -14.38 -13.39 0.61
CA LEU A 277 -15.31 -12.96 -0.44
C LEU A 277 -16.08 -14.14 -1.03
N GLU A 278 -15.43 -15.24 -1.36
CA GLU A 278 -16.11 -16.44 -1.86
C GLU A 278 -17.11 -17.02 -0.84
N THR A 279 -16.75 -17.00 0.45
CA THR A 279 -17.61 -17.50 1.52
C THR A 279 -18.85 -16.62 1.68
N LEU A 280 -18.65 -15.30 1.64
CA LEU A 280 -19.73 -14.31 1.71
C LEU A 280 -20.60 -14.32 0.46
N ALA A 281 -20.01 -14.44 -0.73
CA ALA A 281 -20.73 -14.55 -1.98
C ALA A 281 -21.66 -15.78 -1.97
N ARG A 282 -21.22 -16.93 -1.46
CA ARG A 282 -22.09 -18.11 -1.28
C ARG A 282 -23.21 -17.87 -0.26
N LYS A 283 -22.97 -17.07 0.77
CA LYS A 283 -23.98 -16.70 1.79
C LYS A 283 -25.07 -15.80 1.19
N TYR A 284 -24.69 -14.81 0.38
CA TYR A 284 -25.61 -13.80 -0.19
C TYR A 284 -26.10 -14.12 -1.60
N GLN A 285 -25.59 -15.18 -2.23
CA GLN A 285 -26.13 -15.65 -3.50
C GLN A 285 -27.60 -16.03 -3.32
N PRO A 286 -28.51 -15.49 -4.15
CA PRO A 286 -29.90 -15.88 -4.12
C PRO A 286 -29.94 -17.37 -4.44
N ARG A 287 -30.41 -18.17 -3.48
CA ARG A 287 -30.71 -19.58 -3.74
C ARG A 287 -31.82 -19.61 -4.76
N LEU A 288 -31.46 -19.79 -6.03
CA LEU A 288 -32.41 -20.06 -7.09
C LEU A 288 -33.33 -21.17 -6.60
N SER A 289 -34.64 -20.97 -6.71
CA SER A 289 -35.58 -22.04 -6.38
C SER A 289 -35.21 -23.28 -7.19
N PRO A 290 -35.45 -24.50 -6.65
CA PRO A 290 -35.17 -25.74 -7.39
C PRO A 290 -35.80 -25.74 -8.79
N ASP A 291 -36.94 -25.06 -8.94
CA ASP A 291 -37.64 -24.90 -10.22
C ASP A 291 -36.94 -23.94 -11.18
N LEU A 292 -36.37 -22.83 -10.69
CA LEU A 292 -35.52 -21.95 -11.52
C LEU A 292 -34.20 -22.64 -11.89
N GLN A 293 -33.61 -23.43 -10.99
CA GLN A 293 -32.42 -24.24 -11.32
C GLN A 293 -32.74 -25.28 -12.40
N ARG A 294 -33.91 -25.94 -12.32
CA ARG A 294 -34.38 -26.85 -13.38
C ARG A 294 -34.65 -26.12 -14.69
N LEU A 295 -35.28 -24.95 -14.66
CA LEU A 295 -35.55 -24.15 -15.85
C LEU A 295 -34.24 -23.69 -16.51
N GLN A 296 -33.25 -23.30 -15.71
CA GLN A 296 -31.93 -22.91 -16.18
C GLN A 296 -31.16 -24.10 -16.77
N ALA A 297 -31.22 -25.28 -16.15
CA ALA A 297 -30.63 -26.50 -16.70
C ALA A 297 -31.27 -26.92 -18.04
N VAL A 298 -32.59 -26.78 -18.17
CA VAL A 298 -33.33 -27.07 -19.42
C VAL A 298 -33.02 -26.04 -20.50
N THR A 299 -32.86 -24.76 -20.15
CA THR A 299 -32.57 -23.68 -21.12
C THR A 299 -31.09 -23.57 -21.50
N SER A 300 -30.16 -24.02 -20.64
CA SER A 300 -28.71 -24.00 -20.90
C SER A 300 -28.24 -25.19 -21.77
N GLY A 301 -29.15 -26.07 -22.20
CA GLY A 301 -28.80 -27.22 -23.04
C GLY A 301 -27.99 -28.32 -22.32
N GLN A 302 -27.80 -28.23 -21.00
CA GLN A 302 -27.25 -29.31 -20.20
C GLN A 302 -28.31 -30.39 -20.02
N ALA A 303 -28.35 -31.33 -20.95
CA ALA A 303 -29.24 -32.49 -20.87
C ALA A 303 -29.00 -33.23 -19.54
N PRO A 304 -30.07 -33.60 -18.79
CA PRO A 304 -29.90 -34.37 -17.58
C PRO A 304 -29.25 -35.71 -17.93
N ALA A 305 -28.23 -36.09 -17.14
CA ALA A 305 -27.61 -37.41 -17.25
C ALA A 305 -28.70 -38.47 -17.06
N THR A 306 -29.14 -39.05 -18.18
CA THR A 306 -30.09 -40.16 -18.19
C THR A 306 -29.45 -41.33 -17.44
N GLY A 307 -30.00 -41.63 -16.28
CA GLY A 307 -29.62 -42.76 -15.45
C GLY A 307 -29.73 -44.07 -16.22
N ALA A 308 -28.60 -44.77 -16.34
CA ALA A 308 -28.58 -46.18 -16.68
C ALA A 308 -28.93 -47.00 -15.42
N VAL A 309 -30.21 -47.29 -15.25
CA VAL A 309 -30.65 -48.37 -14.37
C VAL A 309 -30.50 -49.68 -15.14
N ARG A 310 -29.49 -50.49 -14.80
CA ARG A 310 -29.47 -51.93 -15.10
C ARG A 310 -29.05 -52.70 -13.86
N GLY A 311 -30.04 -53.33 -13.23
CA GLY A 311 -29.80 -54.47 -12.36
C GLY A 311 -29.56 -55.73 -13.19
N ALA A 312 -28.61 -56.55 -12.75
CA ALA A 312 -28.56 -57.99 -13.04
C ALA A 312 -27.70 -58.68 -11.98
N VAL A 313 -28.14 -59.89 -11.65
CA VAL A 313 -27.81 -60.73 -10.52
C VAL A 313 -26.77 -61.79 -10.91
N ALA A 314 -25.98 -62.22 -9.92
CA ALA A 314 -25.32 -63.52 -9.72
C ALA A 314 -23.94 -63.87 -10.34
N VAL A 315 -23.00 -64.11 -9.42
CA VAL A 315 -22.19 -65.33 -9.17
C VAL A 315 -21.18 -65.79 -10.25
N THR A 316 -19.88 -65.74 -9.93
CA THR A 316 -19.03 -66.94 -9.67
C THR A 316 -17.65 -66.56 -9.10
N GLU A 317 -17.12 -67.51 -8.32
CA GLU A 317 -15.86 -67.55 -7.57
C GLU A 317 -14.58 -67.57 -8.42
N HIS A 318 -13.47 -67.17 -7.78
CA HIS A 318 -12.09 -67.71 -7.76
C HIS A 318 -11.11 -66.53 -7.71
N ALA A 319 -10.27 -66.29 -6.70
CA ALA A 319 -9.31 -67.08 -5.93
C ALA A 319 -7.90 -66.48 -6.15
N ALA A 320 -7.15 -66.37 -5.05
CA ALA A 320 -5.70 -66.18 -4.92
C ALA A 320 -5.07 -64.83 -5.37
N ALA A 321 -4.54 -64.05 -4.41
CA ALA A 321 -3.15 -64.18 -3.95
C ALA A 321 -2.75 -62.96 -3.07
N ARG A 322 -2.15 -63.31 -1.92
CA ARG A 322 -1.37 -62.50 -0.96
C ARG A 322 -0.01 -62.05 -1.58
N PRO A 323 0.92 -61.41 -0.83
CA PRO A 323 0.85 -60.32 0.17
C PRO A 323 2.00 -59.29 -0.08
N HIS A 324 2.46 -58.59 0.98
CA HIS A 324 3.71 -57.81 1.14
C HIS A 324 3.68 -56.35 0.64
N ASP A 325 4.36 -55.37 1.23
CA ASP A 325 5.12 -55.19 2.49
C ASP A 325 5.72 -53.77 2.41
N GLY A 326 6.16 -53.24 3.55
CA GLY A 326 7.27 -52.29 3.59
C GLY A 326 6.87 -50.82 3.50
N SER A 327 6.94 -50.08 4.61
CA SER A 327 8.16 -49.56 5.26
C SER A 327 8.53 -48.16 4.72
N ARG A 328 8.43 -47.09 5.54
CA ARG A 328 9.37 -46.63 6.59
C ARG A 328 10.48 -45.73 6.02
N GLY A 329 10.41 -44.44 6.41
CA GLY A 329 11.54 -43.77 7.06
C GLY A 329 12.34 -42.72 6.28
N GLN A 330 12.95 -41.84 7.09
CA GLN A 330 14.01 -40.83 6.85
C GLN A 330 13.46 -39.44 6.50
N GLN A 331 13.51 -38.39 7.36
CA GLN A 331 14.53 -37.94 8.32
C GLN A 331 15.95 -37.90 7.74
N ALA A 332 16.39 -36.71 7.33
CA ALA A 332 17.75 -36.24 7.51
C ALA A 332 17.81 -34.70 7.48
N GLU A 333 18.55 -34.21 8.45
CA GLU A 333 18.81 -32.84 8.91
C GLU A 333 19.91 -32.13 8.08
N PRO A 334 20.32 -30.90 8.43
CA PRO A 334 20.81 -29.88 7.49
C PRO A 334 22.32 -29.95 7.24
N ARG A 335 22.80 -29.20 6.25
CA ARG A 335 24.21 -28.98 6.00
C ARG A 335 24.59 -27.49 5.96
N PRO A 336 25.84 -27.17 6.32
CA PRO A 336 26.24 -25.90 6.92
C PRO A 336 26.73 -24.89 5.87
N GLY A 337 26.68 -23.61 6.26
CA GLY A 337 27.11 -22.47 5.45
C GLY A 337 28.63 -22.39 5.22
N PRO A 338 29.04 -21.57 4.24
CA PRO A 338 30.45 -21.22 4.05
C PRO A 338 30.85 -19.97 4.85
N GLN A 339 31.98 -20.10 5.54
CA GLN A 339 32.74 -19.04 6.20
C GLN A 339 33.36 -18.09 5.16
N ALA A 340 33.26 -16.78 5.38
CA ALA A 340 34.06 -15.76 4.70
C ALA A 340 35.41 -15.55 5.41
N PRO A 341 36.51 -15.32 4.68
CA PRO A 341 37.80 -14.93 5.26
C PRO A 341 37.87 -13.41 5.46
N GLY A 342 38.66 -13.03 6.47
CA GLY A 342 38.72 -11.69 7.04
C GLY A 342 39.47 -10.64 6.21
N LEU A 343 39.15 -9.40 6.56
CA LEU A 343 39.81 -8.18 6.14
C LEU A 343 41.05 -7.91 7.01
N GLY A 344 42.09 -7.42 6.35
CA GLY A 344 43.18 -6.64 6.94
C GLY A 344 43.20 -5.25 6.33
#